data_AF-A0A2D5R912-F1
#
_entry.id   AF-A0A2D5R912-F1
#
_cell.length_a   1.000
_cell.length_b   1.000
_cell.length_c   1.000
_cell.angle_alpha   90.00
_cell.angle_beta   90.00
_cell.angle_gamma   90.00
#
_symmetry.space_group_name_H-M   'P 1'
#
loop_
_entity.id
_entity.type
_entity.pdbx_description
1 polymer ?
#
loop_
_entity_poly.entity_id
_entity_poly.type
_entity_poly.pdbx_seq_one_letter_code
_entity_poly.pdbx_strand_id
1 'polypeptide(L)'
;KFLMLTSVPVGTLMTLLSLHTALQSADTFPEYLGAGAATMLLTIFYAVILTLVGYAIDESEEGLKYKADIKALLLPVILLSLMIILARDAIIFPEMPQVTYFSTEVASIFLGVFCLLLLGKMQIRIGRVLVDTSIIGIMFSLIISLVGWFNELSLGGIPIDALNIATLGMIYGSLIFIASFYTSIITQETNEINFGVKNWHLIELAALYILLVFAPPSIFEVFS
;
A
#
# COMPACT_ATOMS: atom_id res chain seq x y z
N LYS A 1 20.64 3.22 6.94
CA LYS A 1 19.97 2.79 5.68
C LYS A 1 18.79 1.81 5.81
N PHE A 2 18.89 0.62 6.43
CA PHE A 2 17.79 -0.38 6.38
C PHE A 2 16.46 0.11 7.01
N LEU A 3 16.52 0.67 8.22
CA LEU A 3 15.35 1.27 8.89
C LEU A 3 14.76 2.42 8.04
N MET A 4 15.62 3.30 7.54
CA MET A 4 15.22 4.42 6.67
C MET A 4 14.44 3.95 5.42
N LEU A 5 14.79 2.81 4.85
CA LEU A 5 14.18 2.33 3.61
C LEU A 5 12.95 1.44 3.81
N THR A 6 12.83 0.77 4.95
CA THR A 6 11.77 -0.23 5.19
C THR A 6 10.67 0.23 6.14
N SER A 7 10.96 1.15 7.07
CA SER A 7 9.98 1.59 8.07
C SER A 7 8.78 2.27 7.43
N VAL A 8 8.97 3.17 6.47
CA VAL A 8 7.85 3.84 5.78
C VAL A 8 6.96 2.86 5.01
N PRO A 9 7.45 2.03 4.06
CA PRO A 9 6.57 1.11 3.33
C PRO A 9 5.76 0.16 4.23
N VAL A 10 6.39 -0.33 5.31
CA VAL A 10 5.71 -1.19 6.29
C VAL A 10 4.67 -0.42 7.09
N GLY A 11 4.98 0.80 7.54
CA GLY A 11 4.03 1.68 8.23
C GLY A 11 2.83 2.03 7.37
N THR A 12 3.07 2.37 6.10
CA THR A 12 2.04 2.62 5.10
C THR A 12 1.15 1.40 4.92
N LEU A 13 1.72 0.19 4.79
CA LEU A 13 0.93 -1.04 4.68
C LEU A 13 -0.01 -1.26 5.89
N MET A 14 0.51 -1.11 7.11
CA MET A 14 -0.28 -1.30 8.33
C MET A 14 -1.38 -0.25 8.50
N THR A 15 -1.08 0.98 8.09
CA THR A 15 -2.03 2.10 8.02
C THR A 15 -3.18 1.77 7.07
N LEU A 16 -2.87 1.31 5.86
CA LEU A 16 -3.86 0.96 4.84
C LEU A 16 -4.70 -0.27 5.22
N LEU A 17 -4.10 -1.27 5.88
CA LEU A 17 -4.83 -2.41 6.45
C LEU A 17 -5.89 -1.99 7.45
N SER A 18 -5.51 -1.10 8.36
CA SER A 18 -6.41 -0.54 9.38
C SER A 18 -7.52 0.28 8.72
N LEU A 19 -7.17 1.09 7.70
CA LEU A 19 -8.14 1.87 6.94
C LEU A 19 -9.17 0.97 6.24
N HIS A 20 -8.71 -0.08 5.57
CA HIS A 20 -9.58 -1.02 4.86
C HIS A 20 -10.61 -1.65 5.80
N THR A 21 -10.14 -2.09 6.97
CA THR A 21 -11.00 -2.67 8.01
C THR A 21 -12.01 -1.65 8.53
N ALA A 22 -11.58 -0.40 8.76
CA ALA A 22 -12.45 0.67 9.23
C ALA A 22 -13.53 1.04 8.19
N LEU A 23 -13.16 1.15 6.92
CA LEU A 23 -14.09 1.45 5.83
C LEU A 23 -15.13 0.34 5.63
N GLN A 24 -14.69 -0.93 5.69
CA GLN A 24 -15.58 -2.10 5.56
C GLN A 24 -16.54 -2.26 6.75
N SER A 25 -16.21 -1.67 7.91
CA SER A 25 -17.06 -1.70 9.10
C SER A 25 -17.82 -0.39 9.33
N ALA A 26 -17.66 0.61 8.46
CA ALA A 26 -18.22 1.95 8.60
C ALA A 26 -19.75 1.97 8.74
N ASP A 27 -20.44 1.15 7.95
CA ASP A 27 -21.90 1.07 7.97
C ASP A 27 -22.44 0.39 9.24
N THR A 28 -21.64 -0.50 9.84
CA THR A 28 -22.05 -1.28 11.01
C THR A 28 -21.68 -0.58 12.31
N PHE A 29 -20.52 0.08 12.35
CA PHE A 29 -20.02 0.73 13.57
C PHE A 29 -19.38 2.12 13.30
N PRO A 30 -20.20 3.12 12.94
CA PRO A 30 -19.71 4.45 12.59
C PRO A 30 -19.02 5.16 13.76
N GLU A 31 -19.40 4.88 15.02
CA GLU A 31 -18.76 5.49 16.20
C GLU A 31 -17.26 5.16 16.35
N TYR A 32 -16.78 4.05 15.77
CA TYR A 32 -15.36 3.66 15.86
C TYR A 32 -14.50 4.19 14.71
N LEU A 33 -15.10 4.85 13.70
CA LEU A 33 -14.35 5.41 12.57
C LEU A 33 -13.30 6.44 13.02
N GLY A 34 -13.66 7.32 13.96
CA GLY A 34 -12.75 8.32 14.50
C GLY A 34 -11.57 7.68 15.25
N ALA A 35 -11.84 6.67 16.07
CA ALA A 35 -10.80 5.93 16.80
C ALA A 35 -9.89 5.13 15.83
N GLY A 36 -10.47 4.50 14.81
CA GLY A 36 -9.73 3.79 13.76
C GLY A 36 -8.85 4.71 12.90
N ALA A 37 -9.33 5.90 12.57
CA ALA A 37 -8.52 6.90 11.88
C ALA A 37 -7.34 7.37 12.74
N ALA A 38 -7.55 7.55 14.05
CA ALA A 38 -6.49 7.94 14.98
C ALA A 38 -5.40 6.85 15.10
N THR A 39 -5.78 5.58 15.22
CA THR A 39 -4.81 4.46 15.29
C THR A 39 -4.04 4.27 13.99
N MET A 40 -4.72 4.44 12.85
CA MET A 40 -4.10 4.46 11.53
C MET A 40 -3.04 5.57 11.42
N LEU A 41 -3.38 6.82 11.75
CA LEU A 41 -2.45 7.96 11.69
C LEU A 41 -1.27 7.80 12.66
N LEU A 42 -1.51 7.22 13.83
CA LEU A 42 -0.45 6.93 14.79
C LEU A 42 0.55 5.89 14.26
N THR A 43 0.06 4.91 13.51
CA THR A 43 0.89 3.86 12.91
C THR A 43 1.87 4.42 11.89
N ILE A 44 1.40 5.29 10.97
CA ILE A 44 2.30 5.95 10.01
C ILE A 44 3.24 6.95 10.70
N PHE A 45 2.79 7.62 11.76
CA PHE A 45 3.65 8.50 12.56
C PHE A 45 4.82 7.74 13.21
N TYR A 46 4.59 6.57 13.79
CA TYR A 46 5.67 5.73 14.33
C TYR A 46 6.65 5.28 13.25
N ALA A 47 6.18 4.94 12.05
CA ALA A 47 7.03 4.59 10.93
C ALA A 47 7.91 5.76 10.46
N VAL A 48 7.39 6.98 10.46
CA VAL A 48 8.16 8.20 10.16
C VAL A 48 9.22 8.44 11.22
N ILE A 49 8.90 8.30 12.53
CA ILE A 49 9.90 8.42 13.61
C ILE A 49 11.03 7.40 13.41
N LEU A 50 10.70 6.13 13.16
CA LEU A 50 11.72 5.09 12.92
C LEU A 50 12.60 5.40 11.72
N THR A 51 12.04 6.05 10.69
CA THR A 51 12.77 6.50 9.51
C THR A 51 13.73 7.64 9.85
N LEU A 52 13.28 8.63 10.62
CA LEU A 52 14.12 9.76 11.08
C LEU A 52 15.25 9.29 12.00
N VAL A 53 14.95 8.39 12.94
CA VAL A 53 15.97 7.74 13.79
C VAL A 53 16.96 6.96 12.91
N GLY A 54 16.45 6.23 11.92
CA GLY A 54 17.25 5.50 10.95
C GLY A 54 18.14 6.39 10.08
N TYR A 55 17.76 7.65 9.85
CA TYR A 55 18.56 8.67 9.18
C TYR A 55 19.63 9.27 10.12
N ALA A 56 19.26 9.58 11.36
CA ALA A 56 20.16 10.15 12.36
C ALA A 56 21.32 9.21 12.75
N ILE A 57 21.09 7.89 12.70
CA ILE A 57 22.10 6.86 13.00
C ILE A 57 22.94 6.50 11.75
N ASP A 58 22.56 6.97 10.56
CA ASP A 58 23.21 6.56 9.31
C ASP A 58 24.52 7.30 9.05
N GLU A 59 25.63 6.75 9.56
CA GLU A 59 26.98 7.27 9.31
C GLU A 59 27.59 6.76 7.99
N SER A 60 26.84 6.03 7.16
CA SER A 60 27.40 5.29 6.02
C SER A 60 27.43 6.07 4.69
N GLU A 61 28.63 6.43 4.21
CA GLU A 61 28.84 6.86 2.81
C GLU A 61 28.69 5.68 1.82
N GLU A 62 28.99 4.46 2.23
CA GLU A 62 28.88 3.26 1.40
C GLU A 62 27.43 2.74 1.30
N GLY A 63 27.04 2.26 0.12
CA GLY A 63 25.73 1.64 -0.13
C GLY A 63 25.42 0.45 0.79
N LEU A 64 24.16 -0.01 0.80
CA LEU A 64 23.72 -1.15 1.63
C LEU A 64 24.49 -2.44 1.25
N LYS A 65 25.55 -2.76 1.99
CA LYS A 65 26.26 -4.05 1.92
C LYS A 65 25.53 -5.10 2.78
N TYR A 66 24.23 -5.30 2.56
CA TYR A 66 23.47 -6.35 3.23
C TYR A 66 23.40 -7.57 2.32
N LYS A 67 23.98 -8.71 2.73
CA LYS A 67 23.68 -10.02 2.12
C LYS A 67 22.37 -10.51 2.74
N ALA A 68 21.26 -10.35 2.04
CA ALA A 68 20.00 -10.92 2.49
C ALA A 68 20.06 -12.46 2.42
N ASP A 69 19.79 -13.12 3.55
CA ASP A 69 19.46 -14.54 3.60
C ASP A 69 18.09 -14.75 2.94
N ILE A 70 17.86 -15.89 2.30
CA ILE A 70 16.59 -16.24 1.65
C ILE A 70 15.42 -16.20 2.65
N LYS A 71 15.72 -16.32 3.95
CA LYS A 71 14.80 -16.13 5.06
C LYS A 71 14.21 -14.71 5.13
N ALA A 72 14.88 -13.69 4.59
CA ALA A 72 14.35 -12.33 4.51
C ALA A 72 13.19 -12.21 3.49
N LEU A 73 13.15 -13.08 2.47
CA LEU A 73 12.00 -13.22 1.57
C LEU A 73 10.78 -13.84 2.27
N LEU A 74 11.00 -14.58 3.37
CA LEU A 74 9.89 -15.14 4.13
C LEU A 74 9.03 -14.06 4.77
N LEU A 75 9.55 -12.87 5.09
CA LEU A 75 8.74 -11.82 5.73
C LEU A 75 7.58 -11.32 4.84
N PRO A 76 7.82 -10.87 3.58
CA PRO A 76 6.72 -10.51 2.69
C PRO A 76 5.82 -11.71 2.34
N VAL A 77 6.37 -12.92 2.23
CA VAL A 77 5.56 -14.14 2.01
C VAL A 77 4.68 -14.47 3.22
N ILE A 78 5.19 -14.31 4.44
CA ILE A 78 4.46 -14.48 5.69
C ILE A 78 3.36 -13.41 5.78
N LEU A 79 3.66 -12.14 5.50
CA LEU A 79 2.67 -11.07 5.47
C LEU A 79 1.56 -11.35 4.44
N LEU A 80 1.92 -11.83 3.25
CA LEU A 80 0.97 -12.19 2.20
C LEU A 80 0.12 -13.42 2.60
N SER A 81 0.74 -14.42 3.25
CA SER A 81 0.02 -15.57 3.79
C SER A 81 -0.89 -15.22 4.98
N LEU A 82 -0.47 -14.28 5.83
CA LEU A 82 -1.29 -13.74 6.92
C LEU A 82 -2.49 -13.00 6.36
N MET A 83 -2.33 -12.22 5.29
CA MET A 83 -3.45 -11.58 4.60
C MET A 83 -4.44 -12.59 4.00
N ILE A 84 -3.93 -13.68 3.42
CA ILE A 84 -4.78 -14.77 2.90
C ILE A 84 -5.53 -15.47 4.06
N ILE A 85 -4.88 -15.67 5.20
CA ILE A 85 -5.51 -16.26 6.39
C ILE A 85 -6.57 -15.32 6.97
N LEU A 86 -6.28 -14.02 7.13
CA LEU A 86 -7.26 -13.03 7.60
C LEU A 86 -8.46 -12.90 6.65
N ALA A 87 -8.22 -12.93 5.32
CA ALA A 87 -9.28 -12.97 4.32
C ALA A 87 -10.12 -14.27 4.38
N ARG A 88 -9.52 -15.38 4.83
CA ARG A 88 -10.21 -16.67 5.01
C ARG A 88 -10.97 -16.75 6.33
N ASP A 89 -10.44 -16.19 7.42
CA ASP A 89 -11.08 -16.21 8.73
C ASP A 89 -12.37 -15.36 8.77
N ALA A 90 -12.50 -14.37 7.89
CA ALA A 90 -13.78 -13.72 7.60
C ALA A 90 -14.88 -14.76 7.29
N ILE A 91 -14.58 -15.80 6.49
CA ILE A 91 -15.53 -16.83 6.05
C ILE A 91 -16.01 -17.74 7.22
N ILE A 92 -15.23 -17.83 8.31
CA ILE A 92 -15.47 -18.79 9.41
C ILE A 92 -16.34 -18.18 10.52
N PHE A 93 -16.36 -16.86 10.68
CA PHE A 93 -17.17 -16.14 11.66
C PHE A 93 -18.21 -15.24 10.96
N PRO A 94 -19.40 -15.75 10.64
CA PRO A 94 -20.41 -15.00 9.87
C PRO A 94 -20.98 -13.76 10.58
N GLU A 95 -20.74 -13.60 11.89
CA GLU A 95 -21.18 -12.44 12.67
C GLU A 95 -20.17 -11.27 12.67
N MET A 96 -18.98 -11.46 12.12
CA MET A 96 -17.97 -10.40 11.97
C MET A 96 -18.08 -9.78 10.55
N PRO A 97 -17.79 -8.47 10.39
CA PRO A 97 -17.74 -7.85 9.07
C PRO A 97 -16.81 -8.65 8.14
N GLN A 98 -17.32 -9.07 6.99
CA GLN A 98 -16.58 -9.88 6.02
C GLN A 98 -15.54 -9.02 5.30
N VAL A 99 -14.37 -8.81 5.92
CA VAL A 99 -13.31 -8.02 5.31
C VAL A 99 -12.59 -8.84 4.25
N THR A 100 -12.80 -8.51 2.99
CA THR A 100 -12.12 -9.14 1.85
C THR A 100 -10.85 -8.37 1.50
N TYR A 101 -9.72 -9.07 1.48
CA TYR A 101 -8.42 -8.51 1.07
C TYR A 101 -8.01 -8.93 -0.35
N PHE A 102 -8.83 -9.76 -1.02
CA PHE A 102 -8.56 -10.25 -2.37
C PHE A 102 -9.57 -9.67 -3.38
N SER A 103 -9.08 -8.94 -4.39
CA SER A 103 -9.85 -8.45 -5.54
C SER A 103 -9.18 -8.88 -6.84
N THR A 104 -9.95 -9.52 -7.71
CA THR A 104 -9.49 -9.95 -9.04
C THR A 104 -9.25 -8.74 -9.93
N GLU A 105 -10.06 -7.69 -9.83
CA GLU A 105 -9.89 -6.45 -10.61
C GLU A 105 -8.54 -5.81 -10.29
N VAL A 106 -8.25 -5.59 -9.01
CA VAL A 106 -6.99 -4.97 -8.58
C VAL A 106 -5.80 -5.86 -8.94
N ALA A 107 -5.90 -7.17 -8.70
CA ALA A 107 -4.84 -8.11 -9.08
C ALA A 107 -4.53 -8.05 -10.59
N SER A 108 -5.55 -7.90 -11.43
CA SER A 108 -5.38 -7.80 -12.89
C SER A 108 -4.63 -6.52 -13.31
N ILE A 109 -4.84 -5.39 -12.62
CA ILE A 109 -4.11 -4.14 -12.87
C ILE A 109 -2.61 -4.36 -12.63
N PHE A 110 -2.24 -4.92 -11.47
CA PHE A 110 -0.84 -5.16 -11.13
C PHE A 110 -0.19 -6.18 -12.06
N LEU A 111 -0.90 -7.24 -12.42
CA LEU A 111 -0.42 -8.23 -13.38
C LEU A 111 -0.21 -7.59 -14.77
N GLY A 112 -1.16 -6.78 -15.24
CA GLY A 112 -1.06 -6.07 -16.50
C GLY A 112 0.13 -5.13 -16.56
N VAL A 113 0.32 -4.30 -15.53
CA VAL A 113 1.48 -3.39 -15.42
C VAL A 113 2.78 -4.18 -15.38
N PHE A 114 2.85 -5.25 -14.61
CA PHE A 114 4.03 -6.12 -14.54
C PHE A 114 4.39 -6.71 -15.90
N CYS A 115 3.41 -7.29 -16.62
CA CYS A 115 3.62 -7.84 -17.96
C CYS A 115 4.08 -6.77 -18.96
N LEU A 116 3.47 -5.58 -18.94
CA LEU A 116 3.86 -4.47 -19.83
C LEU A 116 5.32 -4.03 -19.57
N LEU A 117 5.72 -3.93 -18.31
CA LEU A 117 7.08 -3.54 -17.95
C LEU A 117 8.13 -4.62 -18.26
N LEU A 118 7.75 -5.90 -18.21
CA LEU A 118 8.61 -7.01 -18.65
C LEU A 118 8.81 -7.00 -20.17
N LEU A 119 7.75 -6.78 -20.94
CA LEU A 119 7.83 -6.75 -22.42
C LEU A 119 8.59 -5.52 -22.94
N GLY A 120 8.52 -4.40 -22.24
CA GLY A 120 9.17 -3.15 -22.66
C GLY A 120 10.67 -3.04 -22.37
N LYS A 121 11.28 -3.98 -21.62
CA LYS A 121 12.69 -3.88 -21.20
C LYS A 121 13.57 -4.93 -21.89
N MET A 122 14.64 -4.48 -22.54
CA MET A 122 15.65 -5.36 -23.16
C MET A 122 16.49 -6.17 -22.15
N GLN A 123 16.65 -5.67 -20.92
CA GLN A 123 17.31 -6.40 -19.82
C GLN A 123 16.35 -6.48 -18.64
N ILE A 124 16.03 -7.71 -18.24
CA ILE A 124 15.09 -7.97 -17.14
C ILE A 124 15.83 -7.84 -15.82
N ARG A 125 15.58 -6.72 -15.12
CA ARG A 125 16.01 -6.47 -13.74
C ARG A 125 14.79 -6.55 -12.84
N ILE A 126 14.61 -7.69 -12.18
CA ILE A 126 13.35 -8.08 -11.55
C ILE A 126 13.02 -7.14 -10.38
N GLY A 127 14.02 -6.75 -9.58
CA GLY A 127 13.84 -5.84 -8.46
C GLY A 127 13.33 -4.47 -8.93
N ARG A 128 13.98 -3.92 -9.96
CA ARG A 128 13.55 -2.65 -10.58
C ARG A 128 12.14 -2.73 -11.17
N VAL A 129 11.83 -3.80 -11.89
CA VAL A 129 10.50 -3.99 -12.49
C VAL A 129 9.42 -4.03 -11.40
N LEU A 130 9.64 -4.75 -10.31
CA LEU A 130 8.68 -4.83 -9.20
C LEU A 130 8.46 -3.46 -8.52
N VAL A 131 9.51 -2.67 -8.29
CA VAL A 131 9.37 -1.30 -7.74
C VAL A 131 8.52 -0.43 -8.67
N ASP A 132 8.81 -0.47 -9.98
CA ASP A 132 8.07 0.30 -10.98
C ASP A 132 6.60 -0.17 -11.06
N THR A 133 6.35 -1.49 -11.04
CA THR A 133 5.01 -2.09 -10.99
C THR A 133 4.23 -1.64 -9.77
N SER A 134 4.86 -1.61 -8.60
CA SER A 134 4.22 -1.16 -7.36
C SER A 134 3.66 0.26 -7.51
N ILE A 135 4.53 1.22 -7.85
CA ILE A 135 4.13 2.64 -7.92
C ILE A 135 3.12 2.88 -9.04
N ILE A 136 3.36 2.34 -10.24
CA ILE A 136 2.48 2.54 -11.39
C ILE A 136 1.12 1.85 -11.15
N GLY A 137 1.11 0.65 -10.59
CA GLY A 137 -0.11 -0.08 -10.25
C GLY A 137 -0.96 0.64 -9.21
N ILE A 138 -0.33 1.25 -8.19
CA ILE A 138 -1.02 2.13 -7.24
C ILE A 138 -1.67 3.31 -7.98
N MET A 139 -0.92 4.02 -8.83
CA MET A 139 -1.45 5.17 -9.56
C MET A 139 -2.65 4.80 -10.42
N PHE A 140 -2.60 3.69 -11.16
CA PHE A 140 -3.75 3.21 -11.93
C PHE A 140 -4.94 2.87 -11.05
N SER A 141 -4.72 2.20 -9.92
CA SER A 141 -5.79 1.85 -8.98
C SER A 141 -6.47 3.10 -8.41
N LEU A 142 -5.69 4.12 -8.03
CA LEU A 142 -6.23 5.39 -7.55
C LEU A 142 -7.01 6.15 -8.63
N ILE A 143 -6.51 6.19 -9.87
CA ILE A 143 -7.21 6.86 -10.99
C ILE A 143 -8.53 6.15 -11.31
N ILE A 144 -8.52 4.81 -11.40
CA ILE A 144 -9.74 4.03 -11.66
C ILE A 144 -10.74 4.21 -10.53
N SER A 145 -10.27 4.18 -9.28
CA SER A 145 -11.10 4.48 -8.10
C SER A 145 -11.71 5.87 -8.18
N LEU A 146 -10.95 6.92 -8.49
CA LEU A 146 -11.48 8.28 -8.63
C LEU A 146 -12.56 8.38 -9.71
N VAL A 147 -12.38 7.68 -10.83
CA VAL A 147 -13.41 7.61 -11.88
C VAL A 147 -14.67 6.91 -11.37
N GLY A 148 -14.54 5.80 -10.63
CA GLY A 148 -15.67 5.12 -9.99
C GLY A 148 -16.37 6.03 -8.97
N TRP A 149 -15.60 6.72 -8.14
CA TRP A 149 -16.06 7.62 -7.09
C TRP A 149 -17.00 8.69 -7.64
N PHE A 150 -16.58 9.42 -8.68
CA PHE A 150 -17.40 10.49 -9.24
C PHE A 150 -18.66 9.98 -9.96
N ASN A 151 -18.64 8.76 -10.49
CA ASN A 151 -19.84 8.14 -11.04
C ASN A 151 -20.84 7.78 -9.94
N GLU A 152 -20.38 7.21 -8.82
CA GLU A 152 -21.23 6.80 -7.69
C GLU A 152 -21.74 8.00 -6.87
N LEU A 153 -20.94 9.07 -6.75
CA LEU A 153 -21.36 10.30 -6.07
C LEU A 153 -22.61 10.92 -6.71
N SER A 154 -22.79 10.77 -8.03
CA SER A 154 -23.99 11.24 -8.73
C SER A 154 -25.28 10.53 -8.30
N LEU A 155 -25.16 9.39 -7.60
CA LEU A 155 -26.25 8.56 -7.12
C LEU A 155 -26.54 8.76 -5.62
N GLY A 156 -25.77 9.60 -4.91
CA GLY A 156 -26.03 10.00 -3.53
C GLY A 156 -25.63 8.97 -2.45
N GLY A 157 -24.79 7.98 -2.79
CA GLY A 157 -24.28 6.98 -1.85
C GLY A 157 -22.77 7.13 -1.55
N ILE A 158 -22.31 6.49 -0.47
CA ILE A 158 -20.88 6.35 -0.18
C ILE A 158 -20.27 5.41 -1.24
N PRO A 159 -19.19 5.81 -1.95
CA PRO A 159 -18.69 5.03 -3.06
C PRO A 159 -17.76 3.91 -2.60
N ILE A 160 -18.35 2.89 -1.97
CA ILE A 160 -17.64 1.78 -1.29
C ILE A 160 -16.79 0.98 -2.28
N ASP A 161 -17.28 0.72 -3.49
CA ASP A 161 -16.55 -0.06 -4.48
C ASP A 161 -15.33 0.69 -5.01
N ALA A 162 -15.50 1.98 -5.30
CA ALA A 162 -14.39 2.87 -5.64
C ALA A 162 -13.35 2.91 -4.51
N LEU A 163 -13.79 3.09 -3.27
CA LEU A 163 -12.92 3.06 -2.09
C LEU A 163 -12.12 1.75 -2.01
N ASN A 164 -12.78 0.60 -2.19
CA ASN A 164 -12.14 -0.71 -2.15
C ASN A 164 -11.04 -0.88 -3.19
N ILE A 165 -11.26 -0.43 -4.43
CA ILE A 165 -10.25 -0.48 -5.48
C ILE A 165 -9.01 0.34 -5.07
N ALA A 166 -9.20 1.53 -4.53
CA ALA A 166 -8.09 2.36 -4.05
C ALA A 166 -7.36 1.73 -2.86
N THR A 167 -8.09 1.27 -1.83
CA THR A 167 -7.47 0.70 -0.62
C THR A 167 -6.68 -0.57 -0.96
N LEU A 168 -7.29 -1.51 -1.68
CA LEU A 168 -6.64 -2.76 -2.06
C LEU A 168 -5.48 -2.51 -3.03
N GLY A 169 -5.62 -1.53 -3.94
CA GLY A 169 -4.53 -1.11 -4.82
C GLY A 169 -3.32 -0.59 -4.06
N MET A 170 -3.55 0.27 -3.06
CA MET A 170 -2.52 0.77 -2.14
C MET A 170 -1.87 -0.37 -1.33
N ILE A 171 -2.66 -1.32 -0.84
CA ILE A 171 -2.16 -2.49 -0.08
C ILE A 171 -1.27 -3.37 -0.97
N TYR A 172 -1.75 -3.76 -2.16
CA TYR A 172 -1.00 -4.64 -3.06
C TYR A 172 0.28 -3.98 -3.53
N GLY A 173 0.20 -2.70 -3.90
CA GLY A 173 1.37 -1.93 -4.27
C GLY A 173 2.39 -1.83 -3.15
N SER A 174 1.96 -1.61 -1.90
CA SER A 174 2.86 -1.55 -0.74
C SER A 174 3.53 -2.91 -0.47
N LEU A 175 2.81 -4.03 -0.61
CA LEU A 175 3.38 -5.37 -0.49
C LEU A 175 4.41 -5.66 -1.59
N ILE A 176 4.08 -5.35 -2.84
CA ILE A 176 4.99 -5.49 -3.98
C ILE A 176 6.22 -4.60 -3.79
N PHE A 177 6.05 -3.39 -3.25
CA PHE A 177 7.15 -2.50 -2.91
C PHE A 177 8.10 -3.13 -1.90
N ILE A 178 7.58 -3.63 -0.78
CA ILE A 178 8.37 -4.30 0.26
C ILE A 178 9.09 -5.52 -0.35
N ALA A 179 8.36 -6.36 -1.11
CA ALA A 179 8.95 -7.51 -1.79
C ALA A 179 10.08 -7.11 -2.74
N SER A 180 9.90 -6.03 -3.51
CA SER A 180 10.89 -5.52 -4.46
C SER A 180 12.18 -5.08 -3.78
N PHE A 181 12.10 -4.52 -2.57
CA PHE A 181 13.28 -4.16 -1.79
C PHE A 181 14.10 -5.41 -1.43
N TYR A 182 13.45 -6.45 -0.92
CA TYR A 182 14.11 -7.73 -0.62
C TYR A 182 14.66 -8.41 -1.88
N THR A 183 13.88 -8.46 -2.96
CA THR A 183 14.33 -9.00 -4.24
C THR A 183 15.57 -8.25 -4.75
N SER A 184 15.59 -6.93 -4.64
CA SER A 184 16.72 -6.10 -5.09
C SER A 184 17.98 -6.36 -4.28
N ILE A 185 17.87 -6.70 -2.99
CA ILE A 185 19.03 -7.12 -2.19
C ILE A 185 19.57 -8.46 -2.69
N ILE A 186 18.69 -9.43 -2.99
CA ILE A 186 19.08 -10.76 -3.48
C ILE A 186 19.72 -10.67 -4.87
N THR A 187 19.13 -9.87 -5.77
CA THR A 187 19.65 -9.67 -7.13
C THR A 187 20.79 -8.67 -7.22
N GLN A 188 21.19 -8.05 -6.11
CA GLN A 188 22.24 -7.02 -6.01
C GLN A 188 21.94 -5.76 -6.86
N GLU A 189 20.66 -5.46 -7.08
CA GLU A 189 20.18 -4.28 -7.82
C GLU A 189 20.00 -3.04 -6.91
N THR A 190 20.25 -3.16 -5.60
CA THR A 190 19.98 -2.10 -4.61
C THR A 190 20.66 -0.77 -4.89
N ASN A 191 21.87 -0.79 -5.44
CA ASN A 191 22.62 0.44 -5.74
C ASN A 191 22.15 1.13 -7.03
N GLU A 192 21.37 0.44 -7.86
CA GLU A 192 20.88 0.96 -9.13
C GLU A 192 19.49 1.59 -9.01
N ILE A 193 18.78 1.26 -7.93
CA ILE A 193 17.43 1.74 -7.65
C ILE A 193 17.52 2.80 -6.56
N ASN A 194 17.05 4.01 -6.86
CA ASN A 194 16.92 5.05 -5.84
C ASN A 194 15.67 4.80 -4.99
N PHE A 195 15.79 3.91 -4.00
CA PHE A 195 14.71 3.59 -3.07
C PHE A 195 14.25 4.80 -2.24
N GLY A 196 15.10 5.82 -2.04
CA GLY A 196 14.69 7.05 -1.35
C GLY A 196 13.60 7.79 -2.12
N VAL A 197 13.82 8.01 -3.42
CA VAL A 197 12.81 8.65 -4.30
C VAL A 197 11.56 7.78 -4.44
N LYS A 198 11.74 6.46 -4.56
CA LYS A 198 10.60 5.53 -4.69
C LYS A 198 9.77 5.43 -3.40
N ASN A 199 10.41 5.48 -2.23
CA ASN A 199 9.72 5.62 -0.94
C ASN A 199 8.95 6.94 -0.86
N TRP A 200 9.54 8.04 -1.34
CA TRP A 200 8.86 9.34 -1.37
C TRP A 200 7.57 9.28 -2.18
N HIS A 201 7.61 8.72 -3.39
CA HIS A 201 6.39 8.52 -4.20
C HIS A 201 5.33 7.67 -3.50
N LEU A 202 5.73 6.62 -2.77
CA LEU A 202 4.78 5.80 -2.00
C LEU A 202 4.10 6.63 -0.89
N ILE A 203 4.84 7.51 -0.21
CA ILE A 203 4.29 8.45 0.78
C ILE A 203 3.32 9.42 0.11
N GLU A 204 3.69 10.02 -1.02
CA GLU A 204 2.83 10.96 -1.76
C GLU A 204 1.49 10.31 -2.12
N LEU A 205 1.52 9.08 -2.64
CA LEU A 205 0.31 8.35 -3.03
C LEU A 205 -0.54 7.98 -1.80
N ALA A 206 0.08 7.57 -0.69
CA ALA A 206 -0.62 7.26 0.55
C ALA A 206 -1.25 8.52 1.17
N ALA A 207 -0.53 9.63 1.20
CA ALA A 207 -1.02 10.90 1.72
C ALA A 207 -2.18 11.43 0.86
N LEU A 208 -2.05 11.38 -0.47
CA LEU A 208 -3.12 11.74 -1.39
C LEU A 208 -4.38 10.90 -1.12
N TYR A 209 -4.22 9.58 -0.99
CA TYR A 209 -5.34 8.68 -0.73
C TYR A 209 -6.00 8.94 0.63
N ILE A 210 -5.23 9.08 1.72
CA ILE A 210 -5.76 9.40 3.05
C ILE A 210 -6.51 10.75 3.01
N LEU A 211 -5.94 11.76 2.34
CA LEU A 211 -6.60 13.05 2.18
C LEU A 211 -7.89 12.92 1.37
N LEU A 212 -7.97 12.07 0.36
CA LEU A 212 -9.20 11.83 -0.40
C LEU A 212 -10.29 11.19 0.47
N VAL A 213 -9.93 10.23 1.34
CA VAL A 213 -10.89 9.53 2.21
C VAL A 213 -11.40 10.42 3.34
N PHE A 214 -10.53 11.22 3.95
CA PHE A 214 -10.86 12.08 5.08
C PHE A 214 -11.03 13.55 4.70
N ALA A 215 -11.11 13.85 3.39
CA ALA A 215 -11.33 15.21 2.92
C ALA A 215 -12.64 15.75 3.50
N PRO A 216 -12.69 17.06 3.83
CA PRO A 216 -13.95 17.71 4.14
C PRO A 216 -14.94 17.57 2.97
N PRO A 217 -16.26 17.66 3.25
CA PRO A 217 -17.32 17.48 2.27
C PRO A 217 -17.03 18.28 1.00
N SER A 218 -17.19 17.61 -0.14
CA SER A 218 -16.89 18.21 -1.44
C SER A 218 -17.78 19.44 -1.69
N ILE A 219 -17.38 20.32 -2.61
CA ILE A 219 -18.22 21.45 -3.05
C ILE A 219 -19.65 20.98 -3.38
N PHE A 220 -19.81 19.77 -3.93
CA PHE A 220 -21.11 19.20 -4.25
C PHE A 220 -21.97 18.91 -3.01
N GLU A 221 -21.38 18.47 -1.91
CA GLU A 221 -22.08 18.22 -0.64
C GLU A 221 -22.37 19.51 0.14
N VAL A 222 -21.57 20.55 -0.06
CA VAL A 222 -21.80 21.88 0.54
C VAL A 222 -22.95 22.63 -0.16
N PHE A 223 -23.20 22.35 -1.44
CA PHE A 223 -24.25 22.98 -2.24
C PHE A 223 -25.47 22.10 -2.54
N SER A 224 -25.53 20.87 -1.98
CA SER A 224 -26.70 19.97 -2.02
C SER A 224 -27.60 20.17 -0.80
#